data_AF-A0A1I2FNL5-F1
#
_entry.id   AF-A0A1I2FNL5-F1
#
_cell.length_a   1.000
_cell.length_b   1.000
_cell.length_c   1.000
_cell.angle_alpha   90.00
_cell.angle_beta   90.00
_cell.angle_gamma   90.00
#
_symmetry.space_group_name_H-M   'P 1'
#
loop_
_entity.id
_entity.type
_entity.pdbx_description
1 polymer ?
#
loop_
_entity_poly.entity_id
_entity_poly.type
_entity_poly.pdbx_seq_one_letter_code
_entity_poly.pdbx_strand_id
1 'polypeptide(L)'
;MTGDKLPCLSVYYYFRQFKRRGIWEQILDSLVVKERKRRQSESTPSLLAINSQSVKIMQFIAEETGIDANKKINGRKRSIAVDRLGFPWALTVTAANESDNEAGQLVVERLKGKVSRLEVIAANHGCKVSFINRLSSSIAGRLRLHKNLKAVIASYVRRTDGPSNAALAGSILGDACFEMWRKLSKVRMLC
;
A
#
# COMPACT_ATOMS: atom_id res chain seq x y z
N MET A 1 -11.98 35.41 17.58
CA MET A 1 -12.00 34.53 16.40
C MET A 1 -12.73 33.25 16.77
N THR A 2 -14.04 33.22 16.58
CA THR A 2 -14.85 32.01 16.72
C THR A 2 -14.46 31.07 15.59
N GLY A 3 -13.83 29.94 15.92
CA GLY A 3 -13.37 28.98 14.92
C GLY A 3 -14.56 28.39 14.16
N ASP A 4 -14.62 28.65 12.87
CA ASP A 4 -15.63 28.11 11.96
C ASP A 4 -15.51 26.58 11.89
N LYS A 5 -16.17 25.89 12.81
CA LYS A 5 -16.35 24.45 12.74
C LYS A 5 -17.40 24.18 11.69
N LEU A 6 -16.97 23.66 10.54
CA LEU A 6 -17.90 23.11 9.54
C LEU A 6 -18.83 22.10 10.22
N PRO A 7 -20.15 22.18 9.99
CA PRO A 7 -21.08 21.20 10.53
C PRO A 7 -20.67 19.77 10.16
N CYS A 8 -20.76 18.84 11.11
CA CYS A 8 -20.34 17.44 10.92
C CYS A 8 -21.01 16.79 9.69
N LEU A 9 -22.26 17.17 9.40
CA LEU A 9 -23.02 16.70 8.24
C LEU A 9 -22.39 17.14 6.92
N SER A 10 -21.91 18.39 6.82
CA SER A 10 -21.27 18.91 5.62
C SER A 10 -19.92 18.23 5.36
N VAL A 11 -19.12 18.03 6.40
CA VAL A 11 -17.83 17.31 6.30
C VAL A 11 -18.07 15.87 5.81
N TYR A 12 -19.03 15.17 6.42
CA TYR A 12 -19.38 13.81 6.03
C TYR A 12 -19.92 13.74 4.59
N TYR A 13 -20.74 14.71 4.19
CA TYR A 13 -21.28 14.81 2.84
C TYR A 13 -20.15 14.87 1.79
N TYR A 14 -19.21 15.81 1.94
CA TYR A 14 -18.09 15.94 1.00
C TYR A 14 -17.17 14.73 1.03
N PHE A 15 -16.87 14.19 2.22
CA PHE A 15 -16.10 12.97 2.35
C PHE A 15 -16.72 11.81 1.55
N ARG A 16 -18.02 11.59 1.69
CA ARG A 16 -18.76 10.54 0.98
C ARG A 16 -18.77 10.78 -0.53
N GLN A 17 -18.93 12.03 -0.97
CA GLN A 17 -18.85 12.38 -2.39
C GLN A 17 -17.45 12.13 -2.96
N PHE A 18 -16.41 12.51 -2.23
CA PHE A 18 -15.02 12.32 -2.65
C PHE A 18 -14.65 10.85 -2.73
N LYS A 19 -15.08 10.05 -1.74
CA LYS A 19 -14.94 8.59 -1.77
C LYS A 19 -15.60 7.99 -3.01
N ARG A 20 -16.84 8.39 -3.32
CA ARG A 20 -17.59 7.86 -4.48
C ARG A 20 -17.00 8.27 -5.82
N ARG A 21 -16.44 9.47 -5.91
CA ARG A 21 -15.83 10.01 -7.14
C ARG A 21 -14.37 9.58 -7.32
N GLY A 22 -13.78 8.87 -6.36
CA GLY A 22 -12.37 8.46 -6.40
C GLY A 22 -11.38 9.64 -6.28
N ILE A 23 -11.82 10.76 -5.67
CA ILE A 23 -11.00 11.97 -5.55
C ILE A 23 -9.78 11.72 -4.65
N TRP A 24 -9.93 10.89 -3.63
CA TRP A 24 -8.83 10.53 -2.73
C TRP A 24 -7.70 9.81 -3.48
N GLU A 25 -8.04 8.89 -4.37
CA GLU A 25 -7.09 8.18 -5.22
C GLU A 25 -6.38 9.14 -6.17
N GLN A 26 -7.09 10.08 -6.79
CA GLN A 26 -6.50 11.09 -7.68
C GLN A 26 -5.52 12.03 -6.95
N ILE A 27 -5.89 12.47 -5.75
CA ILE A 27 -5.03 13.28 -4.89
C ILE A 27 -3.78 12.49 -4.52
N LEU A 28 -3.93 11.24 -4.09
CA LEU A 28 -2.81 10.37 -3.74
C LEU A 28 -1.85 10.19 -4.92
N ASP A 29 -2.36 9.81 -6.10
CA ASP A 29 -1.55 9.59 -7.30
C ASP A 29 -0.74 10.84 -7.65
N SER A 30 -1.38 12.01 -7.61
CA SER A 30 -0.74 13.30 -7.92
C SER A 30 0.32 13.68 -6.89
N LEU A 31 0.04 13.51 -5.60
CA LEU A 31 0.97 13.84 -4.52
C LEU A 31 2.17 12.92 -4.50
N VAL A 32 1.97 11.61 -4.70
CA VAL A 32 3.06 10.64 -4.72
C VAL A 32 4.04 10.94 -5.85
N VAL A 33 3.55 11.23 -7.06
CA VAL A 33 4.43 11.60 -8.19
C VAL A 33 5.20 12.88 -7.90
N LYS A 34 4.55 13.91 -7.34
CA LYS A 34 5.21 15.17 -6.97
C LYS A 34 6.29 14.96 -5.90
N GLU A 35 5.99 14.21 -4.85
CA GLU A 35 6.93 13.94 -3.77
C GLU A 35 8.12 13.10 -4.22
N ARG A 36 7.92 12.16 -5.15
CA ARG A 36 9.04 11.40 -5.75
C ARG A 36 9.97 12.31 -6.54
N LYS A 37 9.43 13.16 -7.41
CA LYS A 37 10.22 14.14 -8.17
C LYS A 37 10.96 15.10 -7.23
N ARG A 38 10.30 15.56 -6.16
CA ARG A 38 10.91 16.41 -5.12
C ARG A 38 12.11 15.74 -4.45
N ARG A 39 12.05 14.42 -4.26
CA ARG A 39 13.15 13.59 -3.74
C ARG A 39 14.14 13.13 -4.82
N GLN A 40 14.14 13.76 -6.00
CA GLN A 40 15.02 13.41 -7.13
C GLN A 40 14.89 11.94 -7.55
N SER A 41 13.72 11.35 -7.32
CA SER A 41 13.39 10.00 -7.76
C SER A 41 12.45 10.06 -8.96
N GLU A 42 12.50 8.98 -9.72
CA GLU A 42 11.70 8.78 -10.92
C GLU A 42 10.21 8.80 -10.61
N SER A 43 9.37 9.26 -11.54
CA SER A 43 7.94 9.47 -11.29
C SER A 43 7.19 8.20 -10.90
N THR A 44 7.60 7.04 -11.43
CA THR A 44 7.01 5.73 -11.16
C THR A 44 8.04 4.78 -10.54
N PRO A 45 7.64 3.89 -9.62
CA PRO A 45 8.54 3.00 -8.90
C PRO A 45 8.96 1.82 -9.78
N SER A 46 10.16 1.29 -9.55
CA SER A 46 10.57 -0.01 -10.10
C SER A 46 10.42 -1.18 -9.13
N LEU A 47 10.15 -0.91 -7.84
CA LEU A 47 9.85 -1.92 -6.83
C LEU A 47 8.63 -1.50 -6.01
N LEU A 48 7.68 -2.42 -5.83
CA LEU A 48 6.59 -2.27 -4.87
C LEU A 48 6.55 -3.44 -3.89
N ALA A 49 6.15 -3.13 -2.66
CA ALA A 49 5.91 -4.09 -1.60
C ALA A 49 4.40 -4.14 -1.29
N ILE A 50 3.79 -5.32 -1.40
CA ILE A 50 2.38 -5.56 -1.09
C ILE A 50 2.28 -6.29 0.24
N ASN A 51 1.44 -5.75 1.12
CA ASN A 51 1.18 -6.35 2.42
C ASN A 51 -0.29 -6.18 2.80
N SER A 52 -0.89 -7.25 3.31
CA SER A 52 -2.24 -7.25 3.88
C SER A 52 -2.20 -7.17 5.41
N GLN A 53 -3.19 -6.51 6.00
CA GLN A 53 -3.37 -6.43 7.45
C GLN A 53 -4.85 -6.50 7.81
N SER A 54 -5.19 -7.40 8.71
CA SER A 54 -6.54 -7.53 9.29
C SER A 54 -6.65 -6.60 10.50
N VAL A 55 -7.69 -5.77 10.51
CA VAL A 55 -7.94 -4.75 11.53
C VAL A 55 -9.33 -4.97 12.11
N LYS A 56 -9.42 -4.95 13.45
CA LYS A 56 -10.69 -5.08 14.16
C LYS A 56 -11.60 -3.88 13.85
N ILE A 57 -12.84 -4.16 13.51
CA ILE A 57 -13.87 -3.13 13.27
C ILE A 57 -14.39 -2.54 14.59
N MET A 58 -14.95 -1.34 14.49
CA MET A 58 -15.77 -0.78 15.55
C MET A 58 -17.18 -1.36 15.51
N GLN A 59 -17.89 -1.25 16.64
CA GLN A 59 -19.32 -1.58 16.70
C GLN A 59 -20.06 -0.73 15.63
N PHE A 60 -21.05 -1.32 14.97
CA PHE A 60 -21.91 -0.70 13.92
C PHE A 60 -21.39 -0.67 12.47
N ILE A 61 -20.22 -1.23 12.16
CA ILE A 61 -19.78 -1.44 10.77
C ILE A 61 -20.08 -2.89 10.36
N ALA A 62 -20.92 -3.09 9.34
CA ALA A 62 -21.23 -4.42 8.79
C ALA A 62 -20.76 -4.61 7.34
N GLU A 63 -20.27 -3.55 6.69
CA GLU A 63 -19.80 -3.60 5.32
C GLU A 63 -18.41 -4.24 5.24
N GLU A 64 -18.26 -5.24 4.37
CA GLU A 64 -17.00 -5.97 4.11
C GLU A 64 -16.32 -6.44 5.40
N THR A 65 -17.06 -7.13 6.26
CA THR A 65 -16.53 -7.66 7.54
C THR A 65 -16.44 -9.18 7.50
N GLY A 66 -15.42 -9.75 8.15
CA GLY A 66 -15.27 -11.20 8.29
C GLY A 66 -14.30 -11.55 9.41
N ILE A 67 -14.17 -12.84 9.71
CA ILE A 67 -13.22 -13.32 10.71
C ILE A 67 -11.96 -13.84 10.01
N ASP A 68 -10.83 -13.21 10.27
CA ASP A 68 -9.53 -13.77 9.92
C ASP A 68 -9.29 -14.99 10.81
N ALA A 69 -9.40 -16.20 10.25
CA ALA A 69 -9.27 -17.46 11.00
C ALA A 69 -7.89 -17.62 11.65
N ASN A 70 -6.84 -17.06 11.03
CA ASN A 70 -5.47 -17.17 11.53
C ASN A 70 -5.24 -16.20 12.71
N LYS A 71 -5.74 -14.97 12.59
CA LYS A 71 -5.54 -13.92 13.62
C LYS A 71 -6.67 -13.86 14.65
N LYS A 72 -7.77 -14.57 14.41
CA LYS A 72 -9.03 -14.52 15.18
C LYS A 72 -9.57 -13.09 15.33
N ILE A 73 -9.39 -12.28 14.29
CA ILE A 73 -9.85 -10.88 14.25
C ILE A 73 -11.14 -10.83 13.43
N ASN A 74 -12.24 -10.46 14.09
CA ASN A 74 -13.43 -10.01 13.37
C ASN A 74 -13.20 -8.57 12.89
N GLY A 75 -13.13 -8.37 11.57
CA GLY A 75 -12.98 -7.05 11.00
C GLY A 75 -12.76 -7.03 9.50
N ARG A 76 -11.95 -6.06 9.05
CA ARG A 76 -11.63 -5.82 7.64
C ARG A 76 -10.16 -6.09 7.38
N LYS A 77 -9.81 -6.47 6.16
CA LYS A 77 -8.43 -6.62 5.69
C LYS A 77 -8.10 -5.47 4.77
N ARG A 78 -7.06 -4.72 5.11
CA ARG A 78 -6.48 -3.69 4.24
C ARG A 78 -5.24 -4.22 3.56
N SER A 79 -5.16 -4.07 2.25
CA SER A 79 -3.99 -4.45 1.46
C SER A 79 -3.44 -3.22 0.76
N ILE A 80 -2.13 -2.97 0.92
CA ILE A 80 -1.49 -1.75 0.46
C ILE A 80 -0.24 -2.12 -0.34
N ALA A 81 -0.06 -1.49 -1.50
CA ALA A 81 1.20 -1.46 -2.25
C ALA A 81 1.97 -0.19 -1.89
N VAL A 82 3.22 -0.35 -1.45
CA VAL A 82 4.09 0.74 -1.02
C VAL A 82 5.42 0.68 -1.76
N ASP A 83 5.96 1.83 -2.14
CA ASP A 83 7.29 1.94 -2.74
C ASP A 83 8.43 2.00 -1.70
N ARG A 84 9.68 1.86 -2.14
CA ARG A 84 10.90 2.05 -1.33
C ARG A 84 10.91 3.35 -0.53
N LEU A 85 10.42 4.44 -1.08
CA LEU A 85 10.35 5.73 -0.38
C LEU A 85 9.24 5.80 0.68
N GLY A 86 8.43 4.74 0.80
CA GLY A 86 7.31 4.66 1.73
C GLY A 86 6.00 5.20 1.18
N PHE A 87 5.94 5.61 -0.09
CA PHE A 87 4.69 6.15 -0.63
C PHE A 87 3.70 5.05 -1.04
N PRO A 88 2.42 5.12 -0.63
CA PRO A 88 1.42 4.16 -1.04
C PRO A 88 0.96 4.43 -2.49
N TRP A 89 0.87 3.38 -3.30
CA TRP A 89 0.49 3.44 -4.71
C TRP A 89 -0.89 2.85 -5.00
N ALA A 90 -1.30 1.89 -4.18
CA ALA A 90 -2.63 1.31 -4.24
C ALA A 90 -3.03 0.80 -2.86
N LEU A 91 -4.32 0.92 -2.56
CA LEU A 91 -4.93 0.44 -1.34
C LEU A 91 -6.27 -0.21 -1.67
N THR A 92 -6.53 -1.36 -1.07
CA THR A 92 -7.83 -2.02 -1.10
C THR A 92 -8.23 -2.39 0.33
N VAL A 93 -9.53 -2.39 0.58
CA VAL A 93 -10.11 -2.89 1.82
C VAL A 93 -11.11 -3.97 1.42
N THR A 94 -11.09 -5.07 2.14
CA THR A 94 -11.96 -6.23 1.92
C THR A 94 -12.35 -6.81 3.28
N ALA A 95 -13.19 -7.85 3.29
CA ALA A 95 -13.48 -8.59 4.51
C ALA A 95 -12.24 -9.33 5.05
N ALA A 96 -12.14 -9.50 6.38
CA ALA A 96 -10.91 -10.07 6.96
C ALA A 96 -10.70 -11.56 6.69
N ASN A 97 -11.76 -12.28 6.31
CA ASN A 97 -11.72 -13.68 5.86
C ASN A 97 -11.24 -13.84 4.42
N GLU A 98 -11.19 -12.77 3.62
CA GLU A 98 -10.66 -12.81 2.25
C GLU A 98 -9.20 -13.26 2.24
N SER A 99 -8.81 -14.05 1.23
CA SER A 99 -7.43 -14.54 1.17
C SER A 99 -6.44 -13.43 0.81
N ASP A 100 -5.19 -13.55 1.24
CA ASP A 100 -4.15 -12.58 0.87
C ASP A 100 -3.89 -12.54 -0.65
N ASN A 101 -4.25 -13.63 -1.36
CA ASN A 101 -4.15 -13.70 -2.82
C ASN A 101 -5.20 -12.83 -3.50
N GLU A 102 -6.47 -12.97 -3.11
CA GLU A 102 -7.56 -12.17 -3.67
C GLU A 102 -7.36 -10.70 -3.36
N ALA A 103 -7.05 -10.38 -2.09
CA ALA A 103 -6.77 -9.01 -1.70
C ALA A 103 -5.55 -8.42 -2.45
N GLY A 104 -4.52 -9.22 -2.70
CA GLY A 104 -3.37 -8.84 -3.51
C GLY A 104 -3.70 -8.60 -4.99
N GLN A 105 -4.63 -9.37 -5.57
CA GLN A 105 -5.06 -9.20 -6.97
C GLN A 105 -5.73 -7.85 -7.15
N LEU A 106 -6.64 -7.49 -6.24
CA LEU A 106 -7.32 -6.20 -6.26
C LEU A 106 -6.34 -5.02 -6.15
N VAL A 107 -5.27 -5.16 -5.35
CA VAL A 107 -4.21 -4.13 -5.27
C VAL A 107 -3.52 -3.97 -6.61
N VAL A 108 -3.18 -5.07 -7.28
CA VAL A 108 -2.51 -5.02 -8.59
C VAL A 108 -3.41 -4.45 -9.67
N GLU A 109 -4.69 -4.80 -9.68
CA GLU A 109 -5.65 -4.20 -10.60
C GLU A 109 -5.67 -2.67 -10.49
N ARG A 110 -5.60 -2.14 -9.26
CA ARG A 110 -5.51 -0.68 -9.02
C ARG A 110 -4.17 -0.06 -9.45
N LEU A 111 -3.13 -0.85 -9.66
CA LEU A 111 -1.82 -0.38 -10.15
C LEU A 111 -1.75 -0.31 -11.68
N LYS A 112 -2.68 -0.96 -12.41
CA LYS A 112 -2.71 -0.95 -13.88
C LYS A 112 -2.71 0.49 -14.41
N GLY A 113 -1.82 0.76 -15.37
CA GLY A 113 -1.68 2.09 -15.98
C GLY A 113 -0.94 3.14 -15.14
N LYS A 114 -0.66 2.88 -13.84
CA LYS A 114 0.03 3.84 -12.95
C LYS A 114 1.54 3.64 -12.88
N VAL A 115 2.01 2.41 -13.07
CA VAL A 115 3.38 1.98 -12.72
C VAL A 115 4.14 1.40 -13.91
N SER A 116 4.39 2.24 -14.91
CA SER A 116 5.04 1.83 -16.17
C SER A 116 6.45 1.25 -15.99
N ARG A 117 7.19 1.68 -14.97
CA ARG A 117 8.57 1.22 -14.68
C ARG A 117 8.64 0.04 -13.70
N LEU A 118 7.49 -0.53 -13.30
CA LEU A 118 7.48 -1.56 -12.28
C LEU A 118 8.13 -2.85 -12.78
N GLU A 119 9.25 -3.20 -12.17
CA GLU A 119 9.96 -4.44 -12.48
C GLU A 119 9.64 -5.52 -11.47
N VAL A 120 9.57 -5.17 -10.18
CA VAL A 120 9.47 -6.14 -9.09
C VAL A 120 8.32 -5.80 -8.15
N ILE A 121 7.55 -6.82 -7.78
CA ILE A 121 6.61 -6.76 -6.65
C ILE A 121 7.05 -7.79 -5.62
N ALA A 122 7.32 -7.34 -4.41
CA ALA A 122 7.51 -8.18 -3.24
C ALA A 122 6.16 -8.32 -2.51
N ALA A 123 5.83 -9.53 -2.07
CA ALA A 123 4.61 -9.78 -1.31
C ALA A 123 4.87 -10.74 -0.13
N ASN A 124 3.98 -10.72 0.85
CA ASN A 124 4.07 -11.57 2.02
C ASN A 124 3.94 -13.07 1.72
N HIS A 125 4.41 -13.88 2.67
CA HIS A 125 4.36 -15.35 2.62
C HIS A 125 2.96 -15.95 2.37
N GLY A 126 1.89 -15.24 2.72
CA GLY A 126 0.51 -15.66 2.46
C GLY A 126 0.12 -15.66 0.97
N CYS A 127 0.90 -15.00 0.11
CA CYS A 127 0.70 -14.99 -1.32
C CYS A 127 1.22 -16.29 -1.97
N LYS A 128 0.30 -17.08 -2.55
CA LYS A 128 0.58 -18.34 -3.25
C LYS A 128 1.21 -18.09 -4.62
N VAL A 129 1.84 -19.12 -5.19
CA VAL A 129 2.44 -19.06 -6.53
C VAL A 129 1.40 -18.79 -7.63
N SER A 130 0.15 -19.23 -7.43
CA SER A 130 -0.96 -18.95 -8.36
C SER A 130 -1.26 -17.45 -8.51
N PHE A 131 -1.03 -16.66 -7.46
CA PHE A 131 -1.11 -15.20 -7.52
C PHE A 131 -0.06 -14.64 -8.47
N ILE A 132 1.19 -15.09 -8.38
CA ILE A 132 2.29 -14.66 -9.27
C ILE A 132 1.92 -14.86 -10.73
N ASN A 133 1.45 -16.05 -11.08
CA ASN A 133 1.18 -16.42 -12.46
C ASN A 133 0.12 -15.49 -13.06
N ARG A 134 -0.92 -15.17 -12.28
CA ARG A 134 -1.99 -14.26 -12.70
C ARG A 134 -1.52 -12.80 -12.78
N LEU A 135 -0.57 -12.40 -11.93
CA LEU A 135 0.05 -11.07 -11.98
C LEU A 135 0.94 -10.88 -13.21
N SER A 136 1.75 -11.87 -13.55
CA SER A 136 2.65 -11.83 -14.71
C SER A 136 1.89 -11.65 -16.04
N SER A 137 0.64 -12.13 -16.12
CA SER A 137 -0.23 -11.89 -17.28
C SER A 137 -0.84 -10.48 -17.30
N SER A 138 -0.90 -9.80 -16.15
CA SER A 138 -1.67 -8.57 -15.96
C SER A 138 -0.82 -7.30 -15.93
N ILE A 139 0.47 -7.41 -15.62
CA ILE A 139 1.44 -6.30 -15.62
C ILE A 139 2.67 -6.80 -16.38
N ALA A 140 3.21 -5.99 -17.30
CA ALA A 140 4.40 -6.29 -18.11
C ALA A 140 5.72 -6.34 -17.31
N GLY A 141 5.67 -6.64 -16.01
CA GLY A 141 6.80 -6.64 -15.09
C GLY A 141 7.29 -8.04 -14.75
N ARG A 142 8.59 -8.18 -14.48
CA ARG A 142 9.21 -9.45 -14.07
C ARG A 142 8.96 -9.69 -12.58
N LEU A 143 7.81 -10.26 -12.26
CA LEU A 143 7.45 -10.52 -10.86
C LEU A 143 8.43 -11.48 -10.17
N ARG A 144 8.93 -11.10 -9.00
CA ARG A 144 9.73 -11.97 -8.14
C ARG A 144 9.12 -12.00 -6.75
N LEU A 145 8.48 -13.12 -6.38
CA LEU A 145 8.16 -13.34 -4.98
C LEU A 145 9.43 -13.58 -4.21
N HIS A 146 9.50 -12.88 -3.10
CA HIS A 146 10.53 -13.09 -2.12
C HIS A 146 9.84 -13.22 -0.77
N LYS A 147 10.13 -14.34 -0.12
CA LYS A 147 9.52 -14.76 1.15
C LYS A 147 9.87 -13.83 2.32
N ASN A 148 10.74 -12.86 2.12
CA ASN A 148 11.20 -11.91 3.11
C ASN A 148 11.22 -10.50 2.54
N LEU A 149 10.15 -9.74 2.77
CA LEU A 149 9.98 -8.36 2.30
C LEU A 149 11.18 -7.48 2.66
N LYS A 150 11.72 -7.63 3.89
CA LYS A 150 12.89 -6.87 4.37
C LYS A 150 14.15 -7.17 3.54
N ALA A 151 14.40 -8.45 3.25
CA ALA A 151 15.56 -8.85 2.46
C ALA A 151 15.49 -8.36 1.00
N VAL A 152 14.28 -8.26 0.43
CA VAL A 152 14.10 -7.69 -0.92
C VAL A 152 14.40 -6.22 -0.93
N ILE A 153 13.76 -5.48 -0.03
CA ILE A 153 13.93 -4.03 0.03
C ILE A 153 15.41 -3.73 0.27
N ALA A 154 16.07 -4.43 1.19
CA ALA A 154 17.50 -4.27 1.46
C ALA A 154 18.43 -4.70 0.30
N SER A 155 18.09 -5.72 -0.48
CA SER A 155 18.93 -6.15 -1.63
C SER A 155 18.74 -5.26 -2.86
N TYR A 156 17.55 -4.71 -3.05
CA TYR A 156 17.23 -3.84 -4.19
C TYR A 156 17.71 -2.40 -3.99
N VAL A 157 17.62 -1.89 -2.75
CA VAL A 157 18.22 -0.59 -2.36
C VAL A 157 19.74 -0.63 -2.61
N ARG A 158 20.43 -1.71 -2.22
CA ARG A 158 21.87 -1.90 -2.48
C ARG A 158 22.27 -1.94 -3.96
N ARG A 159 21.34 -2.19 -4.89
CA ARG A 159 21.61 -2.31 -6.34
C ARG A 159 21.38 -1.04 -7.13
N THR A 160 20.55 -0.12 -6.64
CA THR A 160 20.06 1.04 -7.42
C THR A 160 20.68 2.36 -6.98
N ASP A 161 21.26 2.40 -5.77
CA ASP A 161 22.00 3.54 -5.27
C ASP A 161 23.50 3.31 -5.50
N GLY A 162 24.11 4.11 -6.38
CA GLY A 162 25.58 4.17 -6.50
C GLY A 162 26.25 4.55 -5.17
N PRO A 163 27.58 4.42 -5.05
CA PRO A 163 28.31 4.54 -3.77
C PRO A 163 28.07 5.87 -3.02
N SER A 164 27.64 6.93 -3.70
CA SER A 164 27.29 8.23 -3.10
C SER A 164 25.99 8.25 -2.29
N ASN A 165 25.02 7.35 -2.57
CA ASN A 165 23.73 7.29 -1.87
C ASN A 165 23.66 6.16 -0.82
N ALA A 166 24.63 5.25 -0.80
CA ALA A 166 24.68 4.12 0.13
C ALA A 166 24.78 4.54 1.61
N ALA A 167 25.43 5.68 1.90
CA ALA A 167 25.61 6.20 3.25
C ALA A 167 24.32 6.82 3.85
N LEU A 168 23.44 7.38 3.02
CA LEU A 168 22.12 7.89 3.44
C LEU A 168 21.05 6.79 3.46
N ALA A 169 21.22 5.74 2.65
CA ALA A 169 20.29 4.61 2.57
C ALA A 169 20.36 3.67 3.78
N GLY A 170 21.53 3.54 4.41
CA GLY A 170 21.77 2.60 5.52
C GLY A 170 21.05 2.97 6.83
N SER A 171 20.89 4.26 7.14
CA SER A 171 20.35 4.72 8.42
C SER A 171 18.89 5.22 8.35
N ILE A 172 18.42 5.64 7.17
CA ILE A 172 17.09 6.25 7.03
C ILE A 172 16.11 5.33 6.30
N LEU A 173 16.52 4.55 5.30
CA LEU A 173 15.57 3.83 4.42
C LEU A 173 15.11 2.45 4.94
N GLY A 174 15.96 1.72 5.65
CA GLY A 174 15.58 0.43 6.25
C GLY A 174 14.58 0.59 7.39
N ASP A 175 14.86 1.54 8.28
CA ASP A 175 14.02 1.81 9.45
C ASP A 175 12.86 2.75 9.13
N ALA A 176 12.97 3.77 8.27
CA ALA A 176 11.80 4.60 7.98
C ALA A 176 10.73 3.86 7.16
N CYS A 177 11.10 2.98 6.22
CA CYS A 177 10.10 2.21 5.47
C CYS A 177 9.41 1.18 6.38
N PHE A 178 10.17 0.53 7.28
CA PHE A 178 9.64 -0.43 8.25
C PHE A 178 8.92 0.22 9.44
N GLU A 179 9.36 1.38 9.90
CA GLU A 179 8.78 2.15 11.01
C GLU A 179 7.59 2.98 10.51
N MET A 180 7.59 3.46 9.27
CA MET A 180 6.39 4.00 8.63
C MET A 180 5.39 2.88 8.35
N TRP A 181 5.84 1.65 8.03
CA TRP A 181 4.98 0.46 8.01
C TRP A 181 4.44 0.10 9.40
N ARG A 182 5.26 0.16 10.47
CA ARG A 182 4.85 -0.03 11.88
C ARG A 182 3.92 1.09 12.36
N LYS A 183 4.15 2.33 11.94
CA LYS A 183 3.30 3.49 12.24
C LYS A 183 1.99 3.44 11.46
N LEU A 184 2.00 3.17 10.16
CA LEU A 184 0.79 2.89 9.37
C LEU A 184 0.02 1.67 9.93
N SER A 185 0.72 0.66 10.47
CA SER A 185 0.10 -0.47 11.17
C SER A 185 -0.61 -0.08 12.47
N LYS A 186 -0.22 1.04 13.10
CA LYS A 186 -0.83 1.66 14.28
C LYS A 186 -1.81 2.80 13.95
N VAL A 187 -1.76 3.36 12.74
CA VAL A 187 -2.74 4.34 12.27
C VAL A 187 -4.08 3.63 12.11
N ARG A 188 -4.99 3.86 13.07
CA ARG A 188 -6.43 3.69 12.91
C ARG A 188 -6.91 4.67 11.85
N MET A 189 -6.72 4.35 10.58
CA MET A 189 -7.46 5.03 9.52
C MET A 189 -8.91 4.58 9.65
N LEU A 190 -9.77 5.53 9.98
CA LEU A 190 -11.23 5.38 9.96
C LEU A 190 -11.64 5.21 8.49
N CYS A 191 -11.85 3.96 8.06
CA CYS A 191 -12.45 3.61 6.77
C CYS A 191 -13.56 2.59 6.97
#